data_AF-A0AA86ANY4-F1
#
_entry.id   AF-A0AA86ANY4-F1
#
_cell.length_a   1.000
_cell.length_b   1.000
_cell.length_c   1.000
_cell.angle_alpha   90.00
_cell.angle_beta   90.00
_cell.angle_gamma   90.00
#
_symmetry.space_group_name_H-M   'P 1'
#
loop_
_entity.id
_entity.type
_entity.pdbx_description
1 polymer ?
#
loop_
_entity_poly.entity_id
_entity_poly.type
_entity_poly.pdbx_seq_one_letter_code
_entity_poly.pdbx_strand_id
1 'polypeptide(L)'
;MNNNTTPTSNNPFDIFVIGARKGFHIAINNLMPNVLMAYVMAEILNITGAMQAIGAFFAPAMGLFGLPGEAITVLLTTWLSCSAGVGIAISLFAKGMLDTTHITILMPALFLMASQLQYMGRLLGVADVPKKYWPLLMLISIINSCIAMVAMRFFV
;
A
#
# COMPACT_ATOMS: atom_id res chain seq x y z
N MET A 1 29.18 26.32 -2.47
CA MET A 1 27.72 26.17 -2.65
C MET A 1 27.29 27.01 -3.84
N ASN A 2 26.88 26.42 -4.95
CA ASN A 2 26.33 27.18 -6.08
C ASN A 2 24.81 27.32 -5.89
N ASN A 3 24.37 28.47 -5.39
CA ASN A 3 22.95 28.83 -5.27
C ASN A 3 22.39 29.17 -6.65
N ASN A 4 22.06 28.16 -7.45
CA ASN A 4 21.25 28.35 -8.66
C ASN A 4 19.79 28.59 -8.24
N THR A 5 19.47 29.81 -7.85
CA THR A 5 18.08 30.28 -7.73
C THR A 5 17.48 30.32 -9.13
N THR A 6 16.78 29.26 -9.52
CA THR A 6 15.98 29.21 -10.75
C THR A 6 15.01 30.40 -10.70
N PRO A 7 14.88 31.21 -11.77
CA PRO A 7 14.00 32.37 -11.74
C PRO A 7 12.57 31.91 -11.43
N THR A 8 12.02 32.36 -10.31
CA THR A 8 10.62 32.10 -9.94
C THR A 8 9.74 32.86 -10.93
N SER A 9 9.19 32.17 -11.93
CA SER A 9 8.20 32.77 -12.83
C SER A 9 6.93 33.06 -12.04
N ASN A 10 6.40 34.27 -12.15
CA ASN A 10 5.11 34.65 -11.55
C ASN A 10 3.92 34.17 -12.39
N ASN A 11 4.16 33.52 -13.52
CA ASN A 11 3.14 33.01 -14.43
C ASN A 11 2.65 31.63 -13.93
N PRO A 12 1.35 31.48 -13.62
CA PRO A 12 0.77 30.22 -13.17
C PRO A 12 1.01 29.03 -14.12
N PHE A 13 1.04 29.27 -15.44
CA PHE A 13 1.27 28.21 -16.43
C PHE A 13 2.72 27.68 -16.38
N ASP A 14 3.69 28.56 -16.22
CA ASP A 14 5.10 28.18 -16.11
C ASP A 14 5.34 27.40 -14.81
N ILE A 15 4.74 27.83 -13.69
CA ILE A 15 4.78 27.11 -12.41
C ILE A 15 4.19 25.71 -12.56
N PHE A 16 3.04 25.58 -13.24
CA PHE A 16 2.42 24.29 -13.52
C PHE A 16 3.33 23.37 -14.34
N VAL A 17 3.91 23.86 -15.44
CA VAL A 17 4.78 23.06 -16.32
C VAL A 17 6.07 22.64 -15.60
N ILE A 18 6.67 23.52 -14.81
CA ILE A 18 7.84 23.20 -13.97
C ILE A 18 7.47 22.12 -12.94
N GLY A 19 6.33 22.28 -12.27
CA GLY A 19 5.80 21.29 -11.33
C GLY A 19 5.57 19.93 -11.99
N ALA A 20 4.93 19.90 -13.16
CA ALA A 20 4.67 18.68 -13.93
C ALA A 20 5.96 17.97 -14.34
N ARG A 21 6.96 18.71 -14.82
CA ARG A 21 8.27 18.14 -15.19
C ARG A 21 9.00 17.56 -13.99
N LYS A 22 8.97 18.25 -12.85
CA LYS A 22 9.55 17.76 -11.59
C LYS A 22 8.82 16.51 -11.10
N GLY A 23 7.50 16.52 -11.14
CA GLY A 23 6.66 15.36 -10.81
C GLY A 23 6.97 14.16 -11.68
N PHE A 24 7.06 14.34 -13.01
CA PHE A 24 7.43 13.29 -13.95
C PHE A 24 8.83 12.71 -13.67
N HIS A 25 9.80 13.58 -13.39
CA HIS A 25 11.16 13.14 -13.06
C HIS A 25 11.20 12.29 -11.77
N ILE A 26 10.49 12.70 -10.72
CA ILE A 26 10.37 11.93 -9.47
C ILE A 26 9.63 10.60 -9.72
N ALA A 27 8.60 10.63 -10.57
CA ALA A 27 7.82 9.46 -10.91
C ALA A 27 8.69 8.38 -11.58
N ILE A 28 9.47 8.75 -12.59
CA ILE A 28 10.31 7.82 -13.35
C ILE A 28 11.52 7.34 -12.55
N ASN A 29 12.20 8.23 -11.82
CA ASN A 29 13.50 7.89 -11.22
C ASN A 29 13.41 7.32 -9.81
N ASN A 30 12.27 7.46 -9.13
CA ASN A 30 12.14 7.02 -7.75
C ASN A 30 10.86 6.22 -7.51
N LEU A 31 9.69 6.77 -7.87
CA LEU A 31 8.42 6.10 -7.60
C LEU A 31 8.30 4.78 -8.37
N MET A 32 8.46 4.81 -9.70
CA MET A 32 8.23 3.66 -10.57
C MET A 32 9.15 2.48 -10.28
N PRO A 33 10.49 2.64 -10.12
CA PRO A 33 11.37 1.51 -9.81
C PRO A 33 11.04 0.88 -8.45
N ASN A 34 10.73 1.70 -7.44
CA ASN A 34 10.40 1.22 -6.10
C ASN A 34 9.06 0.48 -6.05
N VAL A 35 8.03 1.00 -6.73
CA VAL A 35 6.72 0.33 -6.84
C VAL A 35 6.86 -0.98 -7.61
N LEU A 36 7.61 -0.98 -8.71
CA LEU A 36 7.84 -2.17 -9.53
C LEU A 36 8.59 -3.25 -8.74
N MET A 37 9.64 -2.89 -8.00
CA MET A 37 10.36 -3.82 -7.12
C MET A 37 9.41 -4.48 -6.12
N ALA A 38 8.60 -3.69 -5.41
CA ALA A 38 7.66 -4.22 -4.43
C ALA A 38 6.58 -5.11 -5.07
N TYR A 39 6.12 -4.76 -6.28
CA TYR A 39 5.19 -5.59 -7.06
C TYR A 39 5.81 -6.94 -7.42
N VAL A 40 7.04 -6.94 -7.95
CA VAL A 40 7.76 -8.17 -8.31
C VAL A 40 8.01 -9.04 -7.06
N MET A 41 8.38 -8.44 -5.92
CA MET A 41 8.53 -9.18 -4.67
C MET A 41 7.22 -9.83 -4.21
N ALA A 42 6.11 -9.08 -4.26
CA ALA A 42 4.80 -9.62 -3.92
C ALA A 42 4.40 -10.77 -4.86
N GLU A 43 4.70 -10.65 -6.15
CA GLU A 43 4.41 -11.70 -7.14
C GLU A 43 5.27 -12.96 -6.93
N ILE A 44 6.55 -12.81 -6.59
CA ILE A 44 7.42 -13.94 -6.22
C ILE A 44 6.83 -14.68 -5.00
N LEU A 45 6.40 -13.95 -3.98
CA LEU A 45 5.80 -14.54 -2.78
C LEU A 45 4.45 -15.23 -3.08
N ASN A 46 3.70 -14.74 -4.06
CA ASN A 46 2.48 -15.38 -4.55
C ASN A 46 2.76 -16.68 -5.29
N ILE A 47 3.70 -16.66 -6.24
CA ILE A 47 4.04 -17.82 -7.09
C ILE A 47 4.69 -18.92 -6.26
N THR A 48 5.51 -18.56 -5.27
CA THR A 48 6.17 -19.53 -4.38
C THR A 48 5.24 -20.20 -3.38
N GLY A 49 3.97 -19.77 -3.28
CA GLY A 49 3.02 -20.34 -2.31
C GLY A 49 3.13 -19.75 -0.90
N ALA A 50 4.09 -18.85 -0.66
CA ALA A 50 4.36 -18.30 0.67
C ALA A 50 3.18 -17.49 1.21
N MET A 51 2.52 -16.70 0.35
CA MET A 51 1.36 -15.90 0.76
C MET A 51 0.15 -16.76 1.10
N GLN A 52 -0.04 -17.90 0.43
CA GLN A 52 -1.11 -18.86 0.71
C GLN A 52 -0.84 -19.63 2.01
N ALA A 53 0.41 -20.00 2.28
CA ALA A 53 0.79 -20.67 3.52
C ALA A 53 0.62 -19.76 4.75
N ILE A 54 1.11 -18.52 4.66
CA ILE A 54 0.87 -17.49 5.69
C ILE A 54 -0.64 -17.25 5.81
N GLY A 55 -1.35 -17.23 4.69
CA GLY A 55 -2.78 -17.00 4.71
C GLY A 55 -3.60 -18.07 5.40
N ALA A 56 -3.28 -19.35 5.17
CA ALA A 56 -3.91 -20.46 5.87
C ALA A 56 -3.65 -20.41 7.39
N PHE A 57 -2.45 -19.99 7.80
CA PHE A 57 -2.11 -19.81 9.21
C PHE A 57 -2.93 -18.68 9.88
N PHE A 58 -3.14 -17.57 9.17
CA PHE A 58 -3.91 -16.42 9.68
C PHE A 58 -5.42 -16.50 9.36
N ALA A 59 -5.91 -17.56 8.71
CA ALA A 59 -7.32 -17.73 8.39
C ALA A 59 -8.26 -17.63 9.62
N PRO A 60 -7.91 -18.15 10.82
CA PRO A 60 -8.75 -17.98 12.01
C PRO A 60 -8.91 -16.50 12.43
N ALA A 61 -7.87 -15.69 12.22
CA ALA A 61 -7.91 -14.26 12.50
C ALA A 61 -8.80 -13.52 11.50
N MET A 62 -8.83 -13.95 10.23
CA MET A 62 -9.71 -13.36 9.20
C MET A 62 -11.20 -13.56 9.51
N GLY A 63 -11.56 -14.68 10.16
CA GLY A 63 -12.93 -14.92 10.65
C GLY A 63 -13.43 -13.85 11.64
N LEU A 64 -12.52 -13.22 12.41
CA LEU A 64 -12.86 -12.11 13.31
C LEU A 64 -13.30 -10.85 12.56
N PHE A 65 -12.91 -10.71 11.29
CA PHE A 65 -13.30 -9.60 10.43
C PHE A 65 -14.46 -9.97 9.49
N GLY A 66 -15.02 -11.19 9.59
CA GLY A 66 -16.05 -11.66 8.66
C GLY A 66 -15.52 -11.87 7.24
N LEU A 67 -14.21 -12.09 7.11
CA LEU A 67 -13.53 -12.23 5.83
C LEU A 67 -13.11 -13.69 5.61
N PRO A 68 -13.13 -14.18 4.37
CA PRO A 68 -12.63 -15.50 4.03
C PRO A 68 -11.10 -15.54 4.17
N GLY A 69 -10.54 -16.73 4.37
CA GLY A 69 -9.10 -16.89 4.61
C GLY A 69 -8.24 -16.31 3.48
N GLU A 70 -8.73 -16.35 2.25
CA GLU A 70 -8.08 -15.84 1.04
C GLU A 70 -7.85 -14.32 1.08
N ALA A 71 -8.67 -13.57 1.81
CA ALA A 71 -8.58 -12.12 1.93
C ALA A 71 -7.28 -11.64 2.60
N ILE A 72 -6.61 -12.50 3.36
CA ILE A 72 -5.29 -12.18 3.96
C ILE A 72 -4.24 -11.94 2.87
N THR A 73 -4.32 -12.62 1.73
CA THR A 73 -3.37 -12.47 0.63
C THR A 73 -3.48 -11.07 0.05
N VAL A 74 -4.70 -10.52 -0.02
CA VAL A 74 -4.95 -9.12 -0.39
C VAL A 74 -4.29 -8.17 0.61
N LEU A 75 -4.47 -8.38 1.91
CA LEU A 75 -3.90 -7.51 2.95
C LEU A 75 -2.36 -7.54 2.95
N LEU A 76 -1.76 -8.73 2.87
CA LEU A 76 -0.30 -8.90 2.83
C LEU A 76 0.29 -8.32 1.54
N THR A 77 -0.35 -8.56 0.40
CA THR A 77 0.08 -7.98 -0.88
C THR A 77 -0.01 -6.45 -0.81
N THR A 78 -1.07 -5.89 -0.24
CA THR A 78 -1.27 -4.44 -0.07
C THR A 78 -0.21 -3.81 0.82
N TRP A 79 0.18 -4.51 1.89
CA TRP A 79 1.24 -4.08 2.78
C TRP A 79 2.58 -3.88 2.05
N LEU A 80 2.89 -4.77 1.09
CA LEU A 80 4.05 -4.67 0.21
C LEU A 80 3.82 -3.60 -0.89
N SER A 81 2.66 -3.64 -1.54
CA SER A 81 2.26 -2.76 -2.64
C SER A 81 0.74 -2.69 -2.79
N CYS A 82 0.17 -1.49 -2.57
CA CYS A 82 -1.27 -1.26 -2.70
C CYS A 82 -1.83 -1.63 -4.08
N SER A 83 -1.14 -1.29 -5.17
CA SER A 83 -1.61 -1.61 -6.53
C SER A 83 -1.64 -3.11 -6.79
N ALA A 84 -0.66 -3.86 -6.27
CA ALA A 84 -0.65 -5.32 -6.35
C ALA A 84 -1.83 -5.92 -5.55
N GLY A 85 -2.06 -5.42 -4.33
CA GLY A 85 -3.13 -5.91 -3.47
C GLY A 85 -4.52 -5.70 -4.08
N VAL A 86 -4.77 -4.55 -4.70
CA VAL A 86 -6.01 -4.30 -5.46
C VAL A 86 -6.16 -5.27 -6.63
N GLY A 87 -5.08 -5.57 -7.36
CA GLY A 87 -5.08 -6.58 -8.43
C GLY A 87 -5.46 -7.98 -7.95
N ILE A 88 -4.90 -8.40 -6.80
CA ILE A 88 -5.25 -9.68 -6.16
C ILE A 88 -6.72 -9.67 -5.70
N ALA A 89 -7.19 -8.57 -5.10
CA ALA A 89 -8.58 -8.45 -4.66
C ALA A 89 -9.57 -8.63 -5.82
N ILE A 90 -9.30 -7.97 -6.96
CA ILE A 90 -10.10 -8.12 -8.18
C ILE A 90 -10.01 -9.54 -8.72
N SER A 91 -8.82 -10.16 -8.72
CA SER A 91 -8.66 -11.55 -9.17
C SER A 91 -9.46 -12.53 -8.33
N LEU A 92 -9.45 -12.39 -7.00
CA LEU A 92 -10.21 -13.25 -6.10
C LEU A 92 -11.73 -13.00 -6.20
N PHE A 93 -12.14 -11.75 -6.40
CA PHE A 93 -13.53 -11.39 -6.67
C PHE A 93 -14.04 -12.02 -7.98
N ALA A 94 -13.25 -11.94 -9.06
CA ALA A 94 -13.58 -12.56 -10.34
C ALA A 94 -13.67 -14.10 -10.26
N LYS A 95 -12.93 -14.72 -9.34
CA LYS A 95 -12.98 -16.17 -9.07
C LYS A 95 -14.14 -16.57 -8.13
N GLY A 96 -14.94 -15.62 -7.65
CA GLY A 96 -16.03 -15.88 -6.70
C GLY A 96 -15.57 -16.22 -5.29
N MET A 97 -14.28 -16.03 -4.96
CA MET A 97 -13.74 -16.26 -3.61
C MET A 97 -13.95 -15.06 -2.70
N LEU A 98 -14.09 -13.86 -3.26
CA LEU A 98 -14.51 -12.66 -2.55
C LEU A 98 -15.86 -12.18 -3.09
N ASP A 99 -16.71 -11.70 -2.18
CA ASP A 99 -17.94 -11.02 -2.52
C ASP A 99 -17.78 -9.50 -2.33
N THR A 100 -18.72 -8.73 -2.85
CA THR A 100 -18.86 -7.29 -2.70
C THR A 100 -18.78 -6.84 -1.24
N THR A 101 -19.38 -7.58 -0.32
CA THR A 101 -19.26 -7.39 1.13
C THR A 101 -17.80 -7.49 1.61
N HIS A 102 -17.07 -8.52 1.18
CA HIS A 102 -15.66 -8.69 1.56
C HIS A 102 -14.79 -7.56 1.01
N ILE A 103 -15.02 -7.13 -0.24
CA ILE A 103 -14.30 -6.00 -0.83
C ILE A 103 -14.58 -4.70 -0.06
N THR A 104 -15.82 -4.50 0.35
CA THR A 104 -16.23 -3.31 1.11
C THR A 104 -15.55 -3.24 2.48
N ILE A 105 -15.40 -4.37 3.17
CA ILE A 105 -14.65 -4.47 4.43
C ILE A 105 -13.15 -4.24 4.20
N LEU A 106 -12.59 -4.79 3.13
CA LEU A 106 -11.16 -4.65 2.79
C LEU A 106 -10.77 -3.23 2.38
N MET A 107 -11.65 -2.50 1.71
CA MET A 107 -11.35 -1.20 1.09
C MET A 107 -10.68 -0.19 2.03
N PRO A 108 -11.21 0.13 3.23
CA PRO A 108 -10.52 1.07 4.12
C PRO A 108 -9.19 0.52 4.64
N ALA A 109 -9.05 -0.81 4.82
CA ALA A 109 -7.77 -1.40 5.19
C ALA A 109 -6.71 -1.21 4.10
N LEU A 110 -7.09 -1.29 2.83
CA LEU A 110 -6.20 -1.01 1.70
C LEU A 110 -5.64 0.41 1.79
N PHE A 111 -6.48 1.40 2.11
CA PHE A 111 -6.04 2.79 2.24
C PHE A 111 -5.20 3.06 3.48
N LEU A 112 -5.54 2.45 4.62
CA LEU A 112 -4.86 2.70 5.90
C LEU A 112 -3.51 1.99 6.02
N MET A 113 -3.33 0.86 5.35
CA MET A 113 -2.13 0.00 5.43
C MET A 113 -1.34 -0.06 4.12
N ALA A 114 -1.70 0.73 3.10
CA ALA A 114 -1.06 0.70 1.78
C ALA A 114 0.48 0.87 1.85
N SER A 115 1.20 0.00 1.13
CA SER A 115 2.60 0.19 0.69
C SER A 115 3.58 0.62 1.80
N GLN A 116 3.46 0.06 3.01
CA GLN A 116 4.25 0.51 4.16
C GLN A 116 5.76 0.36 3.96
N LEU A 117 6.21 -0.73 3.31
CA LEU A 117 7.63 -0.91 3.00
C LEU A 117 8.17 0.19 2.08
N GLN A 118 7.39 0.61 1.09
CA GLN A 118 7.77 1.69 0.18
C GLN A 118 7.76 3.05 0.91
N TYR A 119 6.83 3.23 1.85
CA TYR A 119 6.76 4.43 2.70
C TYR A 119 7.99 4.59 3.60
N MET A 120 8.55 3.50 4.13
CA MET A 120 9.79 3.57 4.92
C MET A 120 10.93 4.23 4.15
N GLY A 121 11.16 3.80 2.91
CA GLY A 121 12.24 4.34 2.08
C GLY A 121 11.97 5.76 1.60
N ARG A 122 10.72 6.07 1.23
CA ARG A 122 10.38 7.32 0.52
C ARG A 122 9.91 8.46 1.42
N LEU A 123 9.42 8.18 2.62
CA LEU A 123 8.97 9.20 3.58
C LEU A 123 9.84 9.20 4.83
N LEU A 124 9.91 8.07 5.55
CA LEU A 124 10.60 8.03 6.85
C LEU A 124 12.11 8.25 6.69
N GLY A 125 12.69 7.72 5.61
CA GLY A 125 14.10 7.91 5.27
C GLY A 125 14.45 9.35 4.84
N VAL A 126 13.58 10.05 4.11
CA VAL A 126 13.85 11.43 3.65
C VAL A 126 13.53 12.48 4.71
N ALA A 127 12.59 12.18 5.61
CA ALA A 127 12.20 13.05 6.72
C ALA A 127 13.11 12.88 7.95
N ASP A 128 14.19 12.09 7.83
CA ASP A 128 15.17 11.80 8.88
C ASP A 128 14.54 11.37 10.22
N VAL A 129 13.45 10.61 10.14
CA VAL A 129 12.76 10.12 11.34
C VAL A 129 13.67 9.12 12.05
N PRO A 130 13.85 9.19 13.38
CA PRO A 130 14.69 8.23 14.09
C PRO A 130 14.19 6.80 13.86
N LYS A 131 15.08 5.91 13.40
CA LYS A 131 14.76 4.51 13.01
C LYS A 131 14.03 3.72 14.11
N LYS A 132 14.22 4.09 15.38
CA LYS A 132 13.51 3.54 16.55
C LYS A 132 11.98 3.64 16.41
N TYR A 133 11.46 4.69 15.77
CA TYR A 133 10.02 4.93 15.65
C TYR A 133 9.39 4.33 14.40
N TRP A 134 10.18 3.85 13.43
CA TRP A 134 9.64 3.34 12.16
C TRP A 134 8.71 2.15 12.36
N PRO A 135 9.05 1.12 13.17
CA PRO A 135 8.15 0.00 13.40
C PRO A 135 6.87 0.43 14.12
N LEU A 136 6.96 1.40 15.05
CA LEU A 136 5.81 1.92 15.79
C LEU A 136 4.81 2.62 14.86
N LEU A 137 5.30 3.48 13.96
CA LEU A 137 4.46 4.17 12.97
C LEU A 137 3.78 3.17 12.03
N MET A 138 4.51 2.14 11.61
CA MET A 138 3.93 1.10 10.77
C MET A 138 2.84 0.30 11.49
N LEU A 139 3.09 -0.05 12.76
CA LEU A 139 2.16 -0.83 13.57
C LEU A 139 0.87 -0.07 13.86
N ILE A 140 0.92 1.25 14.06
CA ILE A 140 -0.27 2.10 14.22
C ILE A 140 -1.18 2.02 12.99
N SER A 141 -0.64 2.06 11.78
CA SER A 141 -1.43 1.92 10.55
C SER A 141 -2.10 0.54 10.43
N ILE A 142 -1.41 -0.53 10.86
CA ILE A 142 -1.98 -1.89 10.89
C ILE A 142 -3.11 -1.98 11.92
N ILE A 143 -2.94 -1.37 13.10
CA ILE A 143 -4.00 -1.34 14.11
C ILE A 143 -5.21 -0.56 13.56
N ASN A 144 -4.99 0.59 12.95
CA ASN A 144 -6.05 1.40 12.36
C ASN A 144 -6.79 0.65 11.24
N SER A 145 -6.08 -0.12 10.40
CA SER A 145 -6.72 -0.93 9.36
C SER A 145 -7.57 -2.05 9.96
N CYS A 146 -7.10 -2.73 11.02
CA CYS A 146 -7.89 -3.71 11.75
C CYS A 146 -9.16 -3.10 12.36
N ILE A 147 -9.06 -1.94 13.02
CA ILE A 147 -10.22 -1.23 13.59
C ILE A 147 -11.20 -0.84 12.49
N ALA A 148 -10.71 -0.33 11.35
CA ALA A 148 -11.57 0.04 10.23
C ALA A 148 -12.29 -1.17 9.63
N MET A 149 -11.65 -2.34 9.51
CA MET A 149 -12.32 -3.57 9.06
C MET A 149 -13.43 -4.00 10.02
N VAL A 150 -13.16 -3.95 11.33
CA VAL A 150 -14.18 -4.25 12.35
C VAL A 150 -15.34 -3.26 12.26
N ALA A 151 -15.06 -1.97 12.11
CA ALA A 151 -16.09 -0.95 11.97
C ALA A 151 -16.95 -1.19 10.72
N MET A 152 -16.33 -1.45 9.55
CA MET A 152 -17.07 -1.75 8.33
C MET A 152 -17.92 -3.02 8.45
N ARG A 153 -17.43 -4.04 9.15
CA ARG A 153 -18.22 -5.25 9.44
C ARG A 153 -19.51 -4.95 10.22
N PHE A 154 -19.55 -3.88 11.03
CA PHE A 154 -20.78 -3.49 11.73
C PHE A 154 -21.76 -2.70 10.83
N PHE A 155 -21.26 -2.05 9.79
CA PHE A 155 -22.07 -1.22 8.89
C PHE A 155 -22.63 -1.98 7.68
N VAL A 156 -21.99 -3.08 7.28
CA VAL A 156 -22.38 -3.94 6.16
C VAL A 156 -23.03 -5.22 6.69
#